data_AF-A0AAW5S8S4-F1
#
_entry.id   AF-A0AAW5S8S4-F1
#
_cell.length_a   1.000
_cell.length_b   1.000
_cell.length_c   1.000
_cell.angle_alpha   90.00
_cell.angle_beta   90.00
_cell.angle_gamma   90.00
#
_symmetry.space_group_name_H-M   'P 1'
#
loop_
_entity.id
_entity.type
_entity.pdbx_description
1 polymer ?
#
loop_
_entity_poly.entity_id
_entity_poly.type
_entity_poly.pdbx_seq_one_letter_code
_entity_poly.pdbx_strand_id
1 'polypeptide(L)'
;MAQNAQLDALFTSDVANWDSYHSPMEGNLPPVSAPPEPPAPWPPYYPPAQPARRWLPVAIIVAAIILAAAVIGAVVLSRSPNTAAPAAPAPTAVASAPAPANVAVDSSTCKAWQSTKPALDAIPALPDGWDWNTPNINTYISNRNAAITKALNLFEPKISDTPADVAAAARGYVAAKRDEVRMLADRSFTSADAVTVNAAYAQLDQICSTK
;
A
#
# COMPACT_ATOMS: atom_id res chain seq x y z
N MET A 1 -49.85 -26.03 5.12
CA MET A 1 -49.52 -27.47 5.03
C MET A 1 -49.82 -27.93 3.62
N ALA A 2 -48.96 -28.80 3.06
CA ALA A 2 -48.97 -29.43 1.72
C ALA A 2 -48.57 -28.54 0.51
N GLN A 3 -47.81 -28.95 -0.51
CA GLN A 3 -47.01 -30.16 -0.84
C GLN A 3 -46.17 -29.83 -2.11
N ASN A 4 -45.00 -30.46 -2.29
CA ASN A 4 -44.11 -30.37 -3.48
C ASN A 4 -44.51 -31.36 -4.60
N ALA A 5 -44.26 -31.04 -5.88
CA ALA A 5 -43.97 -31.96 -7.02
C ALA A 5 -43.60 -31.11 -8.27
N GLN A 6 -42.34 -30.98 -8.73
CA GLN A 6 -41.54 -31.84 -9.64
C GLN A 6 -42.19 -32.33 -10.96
N LEU A 7 -41.63 -31.82 -12.08
CA LEU A 7 -41.21 -32.44 -13.36
C LEU A 7 -42.04 -33.56 -14.01
N ASP A 8 -42.40 -33.37 -15.29
CA ASP A 8 -42.29 -34.42 -16.32
C ASP A 8 -42.30 -33.86 -17.76
N ALA A 9 -41.45 -34.45 -18.61
CA ALA A 9 -41.27 -34.17 -20.03
C ALA A 9 -41.85 -35.29 -20.90
N LEU A 10 -42.07 -35.04 -22.19
CA LEU A 10 -42.36 -36.05 -23.23
C LEU A 10 -41.63 -35.62 -24.53
N PHE A 11 -40.49 -36.19 -24.94
CA PHE A 11 -40.20 -37.49 -25.59
C PHE A 11 -40.39 -37.54 -27.14
N THR A 12 -39.24 -37.45 -27.86
CA THR A 12 -38.78 -38.21 -29.07
C THR A 12 -39.52 -38.03 -30.43
N SER A 13 -39.05 -38.26 -31.68
CA SER A 13 -37.85 -38.78 -32.42
C SER A 13 -38.04 -38.29 -33.90
N ASP A 14 -37.05 -37.83 -34.70
CA ASP A 14 -36.15 -38.60 -35.63
C ASP A 14 -36.92 -39.58 -36.59
N VAL A 15 -36.80 -39.70 -37.93
CA VAL A 15 -35.69 -39.58 -38.92
C VAL A 15 -36.22 -39.54 -40.40
N ALA A 16 -35.52 -38.83 -41.31
CA ALA A 16 -35.25 -38.97 -42.78
C ALA A 16 -36.29 -39.41 -43.85
N ASN A 17 -36.20 -38.85 -45.09
CA ASN A 17 -35.75 -39.53 -46.34
C ASN A 17 -35.91 -38.68 -47.66
N TRP A 18 -34.76 -38.30 -48.26
CA TRP A 18 -34.33 -38.15 -49.68
C TRP A 18 -35.15 -37.52 -50.84
N ASP A 19 -34.51 -36.51 -51.46
CA ASP A 19 -34.21 -36.26 -52.90
C ASP A 19 -35.28 -36.37 -54.03
N SER A 20 -35.49 -35.25 -54.77
CA SER A 20 -34.95 -35.04 -56.14
C SER A 20 -35.73 -34.03 -57.02
N TYR A 21 -34.98 -33.03 -57.52
CA TYR A 21 -35.01 -32.36 -58.85
C TYR A 21 -36.27 -31.67 -59.40
N HIS A 22 -36.19 -30.33 -59.56
CA HIS A 22 -35.92 -29.66 -60.85
C HIS A 22 -35.94 -28.11 -60.72
N SER A 23 -34.81 -27.46 -61.01
CA SER A 23 -34.74 -26.06 -61.47
C SER A 23 -34.59 -26.09 -63.00
N PRO A 24 -35.10 -25.11 -63.78
CA PRO A 24 -34.48 -23.77 -63.87
C PRO A 24 -35.43 -22.59 -64.20
N MET A 25 -35.07 -21.37 -63.77
CA MET A 25 -34.84 -20.20 -64.63
C MET A 25 -34.87 -18.89 -63.82
N GLU A 26 -33.71 -18.25 -63.91
CA GLU A 26 -33.34 -16.87 -63.67
C GLU A 26 -34.45 -15.82 -63.66
N GLY A 27 -34.41 -14.94 -62.65
CA GLY A 27 -35.02 -13.62 -62.71
C GLY A 27 -35.31 -13.03 -61.33
N ASN A 28 -34.39 -12.20 -60.83
CA ASN A 28 -34.47 -11.38 -59.60
C ASN A 28 -33.98 -12.03 -58.31
N LEU A 29 -32.66 -12.14 -58.17
CA LEU A 29 -32.03 -12.15 -56.84
C LEU A 29 -31.86 -10.69 -56.38
N PRO A 30 -32.42 -10.28 -55.22
CA PRO A 30 -31.81 -9.20 -54.44
C PRO A 30 -30.40 -9.66 -54.01
N PRO A 31 -29.41 -8.76 -53.86
CA PRO A 31 -28.08 -9.17 -53.42
C PRO A 31 -28.21 -9.87 -52.06
N VAL A 32 -27.74 -11.12 -52.01
CA VAL A 32 -27.56 -11.90 -50.79
C VAL A 32 -26.73 -11.05 -49.82
N SER A 33 -27.30 -10.76 -48.65
CA SER A 33 -26.56 -10.20 -47.52
C SER A 33 -25.31 -11.05 -47.29
N ALA A 34 -24.14 -10.42 -47.35
CA ALA A 34 -22.88 -11.08 -47.01
C ALA A 34 -22.98 -11.71 -45.61
N PRO A 35 -22.27 -12.83 -45.35
CA PRO A 35 -22.08 -13.32 -43.99
C PRO A 35 -21.51 -12.20 -43.11
N PRO A 36 -21.86 -12.11 -41.82
CA PRO A 36 -21.23 -11.15 -40.93
C PRO A 36 -19.70 -11.34 -40.99
N GLU A 37 -18.99 -10.27 -41.36
CA GLU A 37 -17.52 -10.25 -41.36
C GLU A 37 -16.99 -10.67 -39.98
N PRO A 38 -15.89 -11.45 -39.93
CA PRO A 38 -15.18 -11.66 -38.68
C PRO A 38 -14.75 -10.30 -38.12
N PRO A 39 -14.78 -10.11 -36.79
CA PRO A 39 -14.38 -8.83 -36.19
C PRO A 39 -12.97 -8.46 -36.64
N ALA A 40 -12.79 -7.19 -37.03
CA ALA A 40 -11.50 -6.66 -37.43
C ALA A 40 -10.44 -7.01 -36.36
N PRO A 41 -9.23 -7.43 -36.77
CA PRO A 41 -8.15 -7.65 -35.82
C PRO A 41 -7.85 -6.35 -35.08
N TRP A 42 -7.74 -6.45 -33.75
CA TRP A 42 -7.41 -5.33 -32.88
C TRP A 42 -6.19 -4.58 -33.41
N PRO A 43 -6.17 -3.23 -33.36
CA PRO A 43 -4.98 -2.47 -33.73
C PRO A 43 -3.79 -2.93 -32.88
N PRO A 44 -2.56 -2.96 -33.44
CA PRO A 44 -1.37 -3.32 -32.68
C PRO A 44 -1.26 -2.42 -31.46
N TYR A 45 -1.04 -3.05 -30.31
CA TYR A 45 -0.90 -2.40 -29.01
C TYR A 45 0.32 -1.47 -29.06
N TYR A 46 0.10 -0.17 -29.26
CA TYR A 46 1.14 0.83 -29.08
C TYR A 46 1.31 1.04 -27.57
N PRO A 47 2.49 0.77 -26.98
CA PRO A 47 2.73 1.16 -25.60
C PRO A 47 2.58 2.70 -25.52
N PRO A 48 1.97 3.23 -24.45
CA PRO A 48 1.93 4.67 -24.25
C PRO A 48 3.37 5.20 -24.25
N ALA A 49 3.62 6.26 -25.02
CA ALA A 49 4.88 6.98 -25.01
C ALA A 49 5.26 7.29 -23.57
N GLN A 50 6.45 6.84 -23.14
CA GLN A 50 6.93 7.11 -21.80
C GLN A 50 6.92 8.62 -21.58
N PRO A 51 6.21 9.14 -20.56
CA PRO A 51 6.38 10.54 -20.20
C PRO A 51 7.83 10.71 -19.77
N ALA A 52 8.52 11.63 -20.44
CA ALA A 52 9.90 11.99 -20.16
C ALA A 52 10.06 12.24 -18.66
N ARG A 53 10.95 11.48 -18.02
CA ARG A 53 11.41 11.66 -16.64
C ARG A 53 11.92 13.10 -16.48
N ARG A 54 11.04 14.01 -16.04
CA ARG A 54 11.44 15.30 -15.48
C ARG A 54 11.81 15.07 -14.02
N TRP A 55 13.05 14.63 -13.84
CA TRP A 55 13.72 14.71 -12.57
C TRP A 55 13.99 16.19 -12.26
N LEU A 56 13.57 16.58 -11.04
CA LEU A 56 13.97 17.73 -10.21
C LEU A 56 13.10 19.01 -10.27
N PRO A 57 12.87 19.70 -9.12
CA PRO A 57 13.50 19.52 -7.80
C PRO A 57 12.49 19.44 -6.62
N VAL A 58 12.26 18.25 -6.05
CA VAL A 58 11.70 18.11 -4.69
C VAL A 58 12.84 18.27 -3.67
N ALA A 59 13.57 19.38 -3.77
CA ALA A 59 14.64 19.77 -2.84
C ALA A 59 14.23 20.96 -1.96
N ILE A 60 13.03 21.54 -2.16
CA ILE A 60 12.65 22.80 -1.50
C ILE A 60 11.65 22.60 -0.34
N ILE A 61 10.93 21.48 -0.27
CA ILE A 61 9.96 21.23 0.84
C ILE A 61 10.61 20.48 2.02
N VAL A 62 11.79 19.88 1.84
CA VAL A 62 12.52 19.20 2.94
C VAL A 62 13.23 20.19 3.87
N ALA A 63 13.52 21.42 3.43
CA ALA A 63 14.20 22.41 4.26
C ALA A 63 13.29 23.13 5.29
N ALA A 64 11.96 23.03 5.18
CA ALA A 64 11.03 23.71 6.08
C ALA A 64 10.55 22.86 7.28
N ILE A 65 10.80 21.54 7.28
CA ILE A 65 10.41 20.63 8.37
C ILE A 65 11.57 20.38 9.36
N ILE A 66 12.71 21.07 9.18
CA ILE A 66 13.89 20.98 10.08
C ILE A 66 13.81 22.03 11.22
N LEU A 67 12.65 22.62 11.50
CA LEU A 67 12.48 23.59 12.61
C LEU A 67 11.29 23.33 13.54
N ALA A 68 10.68 22.14 13.52
CA ALA A 68 9.63 21.76 14.47
C ALA A 68 9.96 20.50 15.31
N ALA A 69 11.22 20.06 15.34
CA ALA A 69 11.69 18.98 16.20
C ALA A 69 12.42 19.48 17.47
N ALA A 70 12.04 20.65 17.99
CA ALA A 70 12.72 21.27 19.12
C ALA A 70 11.80 22.01 20.09
N VAL A 71 10.64 21.46 20.49
CA VAL A 71 9.97 21.90 21.73
C VAL A 71 9.20 20.76 22.41
N ILE A 72 9.91 19.71 22.85
CA ILE A 72 9.54 19.01 24.10
C ILE A 72 10.86 18.68 24.81
N GLY A 73 11.47 19.70 25.41
CA GLY A 73 12.76 19.55 26.07
C GLY A 73 13.34 20.84 26.63
N ALA A 74 12.53 21.74 27.21
CA ALA A 74 13.02 22.85 28.03
C ALA A 74 11.88 23.54 28.82
N VAL A 75 11.27 22.81 29.75
CA VAL A 75 10.73 23.39 30.99
C VAL A 75 11.38 22.53 32.06
N VAL A 76 12.57 22.84 32.56
CA VAL A 76 12.88 23.93 33.50
C VAL A 76 14.40 24.11 33.45
N LEU A 77 14.90 25.31 33.14
CA LEU A 77 16.14 25.85 33.72
C LEU A 77 16.40 27.26 33.20
N SER A 78 15.73 28.21 33.85
CA SER A 78 16.16 29.61 33.88
C SER A 78 15.75 30.19 35.22
N ARG A 79 16.58 29.99 36.25
CA ARG A 79 16.72 30.92 37.39
C ARG A 79 18.02 30.66 38.16
N SER A 80 18.95 31.58 37.91
CA SER A 80 19.92 32.17 38.83
C SER A 80 21.20 31.41 39.22
N PRO A 81 22.38 32.05 39.13
CA PRO A 81 23.53 31.71 39.96
C PRO A 81 23.36 32.39 41.32
N ASN A 82 23.56 31.66 42.42
CA ASN A 82 24.14 32.11 43.69
C ASN A 82 23.93 31.03 44.77
N THR A 83 25.04 30.38 45.13
CA THR A 83 25.55 30.15 46.49
C THR A 83 24.61 29.65 47.61
N ALA A 84 25.02 28.50 48.18
CA ALA A 84 24.78 27.96 49.54
C ALA A 84 23.61 26.96 49.79
N ALA A 85 24.02 25.68 49.92
CA ALA A 85 23.59 24.50 50.74
C ALA A 85 22.36 24.54 51.70
N PRO A 86 21.88 23.39 52.28
CA PRO A 86 21.92 21.96 51.88
C PRO A 86 20.56 21.19 52.05
N ALA A 87 20.54 19.91 51.61
CA ALA A 87 19.81 18.73 52.14
C ALA A 87 18.80 17.99 51.22
N ALA A 88 18.92 16.65 51.28
CA ALA A 88 18.01 15.57 50.84
C ALA A 88 18.20 14.97 49.42
N PRO A 89 17.90 13.66 49.25
CA PRO A 89 18.65 12.76 48.37
C PRO A 89 18.23 12.85 46.91
N ALA A 90 19.20 12.87 46.00
CA ALA A 90 18.94 12.80 44.58
C ALA A 90 18.50 11.37 44.18
N PRO A 91 17.40 11.19 43.44
CA PRO A 91 17.13 9.93 42.76
C PRO A 91 18.21 9.73 41.69
N THR A 92 18.73 8.52 41.64
CA THR A 92 19.67 8.03 40.62
C THR A 92 19.04 8.18 39.24
N ALA A 93 19.32 9.29 38.56
CA ALA A 93 19.00 9.43 37.14
C ALA A 93 20.00 8.58 36.37
N VAL A 94 19.58 7.36 36.02
CA VAL A 94 20.25 6.51 35.03
C VAL A 94 20.16 7.26 33.71
N ALA A 95 21.21 8.00 33.36
CA ALA A 95 21.37 8.58 32.05
C ALA A 95 21.62 7.42 31.07
N SER A 96 20.60 7.06 30.28
CA SER A 96 20.78 6.21 29.11
C SER A 96 21.71 6.93 28.13
N ALA A 97 22.95 6.45 28.04
CA ALA A 97 23.87 6.87 26.99
C ALA A 97 23.21 6.61 25.62
N PRO A 98 23.41 7.52 24.63
CA PRO A 98 23.01 7.23 23.26
C PRO A 98 23.65 5.91 22.82
N ALA A 99 22.84 4.97 22.31
CA ALA A 99 23.36 3.74 21.76
C ALA A 99 24.38 4.10 20.64
N PRO A 100 25.53 3.41 20.55
CA PRO A 100 26.47 3.66 19.47
C PRO A 100 25.76 3.39 18.14
N ALA A 101 25.87 4.31 17.18
CA ALA A 101 25.23 4.19 15.87
C ALA A 101 25.48 2.83 15.20
N ASN A 102 26.68 2.25 15.39
CA ASN A 102 27.04 0.95 14.83
C ASN A 102 26.20 -0.21 15.38
N VAL A 103 25.72 -0.14 16.62
CA VAL A 103 24.89 -1.21 17.24
C VAL A 103 23.48 -1.22 16.64
N ALA A 104 22.96 -0.06 16.22
CA ALA A 104 21.66 0.04 15.55
C ALA A 104 21.67 -0.65 14.19
N VAL A 105 22.73 -0.43 13.41
CA VAL A 105 22.86 -0.92 12.02
C VAL A 105 23.02 -2.44 11.97
N ASP A 106 23.75 -3.01 12.92
CA ASP A 106 23.97 -4.46 13.00
C ASP A 106 22.80 -5.22 13.64
N SER A 107 21.80 -4.51 14.15
CA SER A 107 20.63 -5.11 14.81
C SER A 107 19.86 -6.05 13.87
N SER A 108 19.30 -7.11 14.43
CA SER A 108 18.42 -8.02 13.67
C SER A 108 17.20 -7.30 13.12
N THR A 109 16.71 -6.27 13.83
CA THR A 109 15.61 -5.41 13.40
C THR A 109 15.98 -4.66 12.11
N CYS A 110 17.14 -4.02 12.05
CA CYS A 110 17.57 -3.31 10.83
C CYS A 110 17.89 -4.27 9.66
N LYS A 111 18.44 -5.45 9.94
CA LYS A 111 18.60 -6.50 8.92
C LYS A 111 17.25 -6.98 8.36
N ALA A 112 16.25 -7.16 9.23
CA ALA A 112 14.89 -7.50 8.80
C ALA A 112 14.21 -6.34 8.07
N TRP A 113 14.50 -5.09 8.45
CA TRP A 113 13.99 -3.92 7.77
C TRP A 113 14.51 -3.86 6.32
N GLN A 114 15.81 -4.10 6.11
CA GLN A 114 16.42 -4.11 4.79
C GLN A 114 15.80 -5.15 3.83
N SER A 115 15.32 -6.28 4.35
CA SER A 115 14.60 -7.27 3.53
C SER A 115 13.11 -6.97 3.35
N THR A 116 12.48 -6.29 4.33
CA THR A 116 11.06 -5.93 4.29
C THR A 116 10.79 -4.70 3.43
N LYS A 117 11.66 -3.69 3.50
CA LYS A 117 11.52 -2.40 2.82
C LYS A 117 11.28 -2.55 1.31
N PRO A 118 12.03 -3.37 0.54
CA PRO A 118 11.76 -3.56 -0.88
C PRO A 118 10.37 -4.17 -1.16
N ALA A 119 9.89 -5.05 -0.28
CA ALA A 119 8.56 -5.65 -0.43
C ALA A 119 7.45 -4.62 -0.18
N LEU A 120 7.66 -3.68 0.74
CA LEU A 120 6.75 -2.56 0.99
C LEU A 120 6.79 -1.54 -0.16
N ASP A 121 7.98 -1.20 -0.65
CA ASP A 121 8.20 -0.25 -1.75
C ASP A 121 7.65 -0.76 -3.09
N ALA A 122 7.55 -2.08 -3.26
CA ALA A 122 6.94 -2.71 -4.43
C ALA A 122 5.40 -2.66 -4.42
N ILE A 123 4.77 -2.31 -3.30
CA ILE A 123 3.32 -2.19 -3.20
C ILE A 123 2.91 -0.89 -3.91
N PRO A 124 2.05 -0.94 -4.95
CA PRO A 124 1.62 0.26 -5.65
C PRO A 124 0.98 1.27 -4.69
N ALA A 125 1.33 2.54 -4.85
CA ALA A 125 0.63 3.64 -4.19
C ALA A 125 -0.81 3.74 -4.71
N LEU A 126 -1.67 4.40 -3.94
CA LEU A 126 -2.99 4.78 -4.44
C LEU A 126 -2.81 5.81 -5.57
N PRO A 127 -3.69 5.83 -6.59
CA PRO A 127 -3.56 6.75 -7.71
C PRO A 127 -3.51 8.22 -7.26
N ASP A 128 -2.71 9.04 -7.92
CA ASP A 128 -2.65 10.46 -7.56
C ASP A 128 -4.03 11.13 -7.68
N GLY A 129 -4.41 11.90 -6.67
CA GLY A 129 -5.70 12.59 -6.63
C GLY A 129 -6.93 11.69 -6.47
N TRP A 130 -6.75 10.42 -6.08
CA TRP A 130 -7.87 9.52 -5.81
C TRP A 130 -8.83 10.07 -4.75
N ASP A 131 -10.08 9.66 -4.87
CA ASP A 131 -11.12 9.83 -3.87
C ASP A 131 -11.94 8.52 -3.73
N TRP A 132 -12.90 8.49 -2.81
CA TRP A 132 -13.75 7.32 -2.58
C TRP A 132 -14.68 6.95 -3.76
N ASN A 133 -14.83 7.85 -4.74
CA ASN A 133 -15.64 7.66 -5.94
C ASN A 133 -14.80 7.18 -7.14
N THR A 134 -13.48 7.16 -7.00
CA THR A 134 -12.55 6.73 -8.07
C THR A 134 -12.86 5.29 -8.47
N PRO A 135 -12.99 4.98 -9.79
CA PRO A 135 -13.34 3.64 -10.23
C PRO A 135 -12.41 2.57 -9.66
N ASN A 136 -13.01 1.51 -9.11
CA ASN A 136 -12.31 0.36 -8.50
C ASN A 136 -11.43 0.70 -7.28
N ILE A 137 -11.53 1.89 -6.69
CA ILE A 137 -10.64 2.30 -5.59
C ILE A 137 -10.71 1.36 -4.37
N ASN A 138 -11.89 0.83 -4.04
CA ASN A 138 -12.05 -0.11 -2.94
C ASN A 138 -11.27 -1.41 -3.17
N THR A 139 -11.24 -1.91 -4.42
CA THR A 139 -10.47 -3.10 -4.78
C THR A 139 -8.97 -2.83 -4.72
N TYR A 140 -8.53 -1.67 -5.21
CA TYR A 140 -7.12 -1.24 -5.08
C TYR A 140 -6.69 -1.15 -3.61
N ILE A 141 -7.51 -0.49 -2.77
CA ILE A 141 -7.27 -0.37 -1.34
C ILE A 141 -7.22 -1.75 -0.67
N SER A 142 -8.16 -2.64 -0.97
CA SER A 142 -8.19 -4.00 -0.40
C SER A 142 -6.93 -4.79 -0.75
N ASN A 143 -6.52 -4.80 -2.03
CA ASN A 143 -5.31 -5.49 -2.48
C ASN A 143 -4.05 -4.91 -1.84
N ARG A 144 -3.96 -3.58 -1.77
CA ARG A 144 -2.85 -2.87 -1.12
C ARG A 144 -2.78 -3.19 0.38
N ASN A 145 -3.90 -3.14 1.08
CA ASN A 145 -3.99 -3.43 2.50
C ASN A 145 -3.59 -4.88 2.82
N ALA A 146 -3.98 -5.84 1.97
CA ALA A 146 -3.57 -7.24 2.10
C ALA A 146 -2.05 -7.40 1.94
N ALA A 147 -1.45 -6.74 0.95
CA ALA A 147 -0.01 -6.77 0.73
C ALA A 147 0.77 -6.14 1.89
N ILE A 148 0.32 -4.98 2.39
CA ILE A 148 0.93 -4.30 3.55
C ILE A 148 0.83 -5.21 4.78
N THR A 149 -0.36 -5.74 5.08
CA THR A 149 -0.59 -6.62 6.22
C THR A 149 0.34 -7.83 6.18
N LYS A 150 0.49 -8.46 5.01
CA LYS A 150 1.41 -9.58 4.83
C LYS A 150 2.86 -9.19 5.12
N ALA A 151 3.33 -8.05 4.60
CA ALA A 151 4.69 -7.58 4.86
C ALA A 151 4.93 -7.28 6.35
N LEU A 152 3.99 -6.61 7.02
CA LEU A 152 4.10 -6.30 8.45
C LEU A 152 4.09 -7.56 9.31
N ASN A 153 3.26 -8.56 8.99
CA ASN A 153 3.20 -9.82 9.74
C ASN A 153 4.51 -10.62 9.65
N LEU A 154 5.31 -10.42 8.59
CA LEU A 154 6.63 -11.02 8.46
C LEU A 154 7.72 -10.21 9.19
N PHE A 155 7.55 -8.88 9.24
CA PHE A 155 8.52 -7.98 9.87
C PHE A 155 8.41 -7.90 11.38
N GLU A 156 7.19 -7.75 11.91
CA GLU A 156 6.95 -7.53 13.35
C GLU A 156 7.59 -8.61 14.25
N PRO A 157 7.52 -9.92 13.93
CA PRO A 157 8.18 -10.95 14.74
C PRO A 157 9.72 -10.89 14.73
N LYS A 158 10.32 -10.10 13.83
CA LYS A 158 11.78 -9.92 13.70
C LYS A 158 12.29 -8.68 14.44
N ILE A 159 11.39 -7.87 15.00
CA ILE A 159 11.76 -6.73 15.82
C ILE A 159 12.34 -7.25 17.14
N SER A 160 13.65 -7.09 17.31
CA SER A 160 14.34 -7.29 18.58
C SER A 160 14.08 -6.10 19.50
N ASP A 161 14.03 -6.35 20.82
CA ASP A 161 13.91 -5.29 21.83
C ASP A 161 15.20 -4.45 21.96
N THR A 162 16.31 -4.95 21.41
CA THR A 162 17.60 -4.24 21.39
C THR A 162 18.12 -4.04 19.96
N PRO A 163 18.64 -2.84 19.64
CA PRO A 163 18.61 -1.61 20.44
C PRO A 163 17.21 -1.01 20.62
N ALA A 164 16.96 -0.38 21.77
CA ALA A 164 15.62 0.06 22.17
C ALA A 164 15.06 1.18 21.27
N ASP A 165 15.92 2.07 20.77
CA ASP A 165 15.59 3.12 19.82
C ASP A 165 15.15 2.55 18.46
N VAL A 166 15.89 1.55 17.94
CA VAL A 166 15.52 0.83 16.72
C VAL A 166 14.20 0.08 16.92
N ALA A 167 14.04 -0.61 18.05
CA ALA A 167 12.83 -1.33 18.39
C ALA A 167 11.61 -0.40 18.47
N ALA A 168 11.75 0.75 19.12
CA ALA A 168 10.71 1.76 19.24
C ALA A 168 10.32 2.33 17.86
N ALA A 169 11.30 2.69 17.02
CA ALA A 169 11.05 3.17 15.66
C ALA A 169 10.33 2.11 14.80
N ALA A 170 10.78 0.85 14.87
CA ALA A 170 10.19 -0.26 14.13
C ALA A 170 8.73 -0.53 14.56
N ARG A 171 8.47 -0.59 15.87
CA ARG A 171 7.11 -0.77 16.40
C ARG A 171 6.23 0.44 16.07
N GLY A 172 6.77 1.65 16.13
CA GLY A 172 6.06 2.87 15.72
C GLY A 172 5.63 2.86 14.25
N TYR A 173 6.52 2.42 13.36
CA TYR A 173 6.19 2.22 11.94
C TYR A 173 5.10 1.15 11.73
N VAL A 174 5.21 -0.01 12.40
CA VAL A 174 4.20 -1.07 12.31
C VAL A 174 2.83 -0.57 12.77
N ALA A 175 2.77 0.16 13.89
CA ALA A 175 1.54 0.75 14.39
C ALA A 175 0.94 1.73 13.39
N ALA A 176 1.74 2.69 12.89
CA ALA A 176 1.27 3.67 11.90
C ALA A 176 0.73 3.00 10.63
N LYS A 177 1.39 1.95 10.13
CA LYS A 177 0.90 1.21 8.96
C LYS A 177 -0.36 0.40 9.22
N ARG A 178 -0.53 -0.16 10.42
CA ARG A 178 -1.78 -0.83 10.80
C ARG A 178 -2.93 0.16 10.91
N ASP A 179 -2.67 1.34 11.44
CA ASP A 179 -3.65 2.42 11.48
C ASP A 179 -4.03 2.89 10.08
N GLU A 180 -3.07 3.04 9.16
CA GLU A 180 -3.35 3.31 7.73
C GLU A 180 -4.29 2.25 7.14
N VAL A 181 -3.97 0.96 7.32
CA VAL A 181 -4.78 -0.15 6.80
C VAL A 181 -6.21 -0.08 7.35
N ARG A 182 -6.37 0.15 8.65
CA ARG A 182 -7.68 0.31 9.30
C ARG A 182 -8.44 1.51 8.73
N MET A 183 -7.83 2.68 8.72
CA MET A 183 -8.48 3.92 8.26
C MET A 183 -8.84 3.87 6.77
N LEU A 184 -8.04 3.20 5.94
CA LEU A 184 -8.37 2.97 4.54
C LEU A 184 -9.58 2.03 4.38
N ALA A 185 -9.72 1.02 5.24
CA ALA A 185 -10.89 0.15 5.26
C ALA A 185 -12.16 0.90 5.73
N ASP A 186 -12.00 1.76 6.73
CA ASP A 186 -13.10 2.55 7.34
C ASP A 186 -13.44 3.83 6.55
N ARG A 187 -12.74 4.08 5.45
CA ARG A 187 -12.85 5.30 4.62
C ARG A 187 -12.58 6.62 5.35
N SER A 188 -11.77 6.57 6.41
CA SER A 188 -11.40 7.73 7.23
C SER A 188 -9.98 8.22 6.97
N PHE A 189 -9.20 7.53 6.13
CA PHE A 189 -7.82 7.91 5.84
C PHE A 189 -7.73 9.26 5.12
N THR A 190 -6.85 10.13 5.60
CA THR A 190 -6.60 11.47 5.05
C THR A 190 -5.15 11.68 4.63
N SER A 191 -4.88 12.80 3.96
CA SER A 191 -3.50 13.20 3.62
C SER A 191 -2.64 13.49 4.87
N ALA A 192 -3.23 13.94 5.98
CA ALA A 192 -2.50 14.13 7.23
C ALA A 192 -2.01 12.79 7.81
N ASP A 193 -2.81 11.74 7.69
CA ASP A 193 -2.43 10.39 8.12
C ASP A 193 -1.28 9.84 7.28
N ALA A 194 -1.28 10.13 5.96
CA ALA A 194 -0.18 9.77 5.08
C ALA A 194 1.15 10.42 5.51
N VAL A 195 1.13 11.66 6.00
CA VAL A 195 2.34 12.33 6.51
C VAL A 195 2.88 11.60 7.74
N THR A 196 2.02 11.24 8.69
CA THR A 196 2.41 10.50 9.90
C THR A 196 3.06 9.16 9.56
N VAL A 197 2.48 8.42 8.63
CA VAL A 197 3.02 7.13 8.17
C VAL A 197 4.37 7.31 7.48
N ASN A 198 4.49 8.30 6.60
CA ASN A 198 5.74 8.58 5.87
C ASN A 198 6.85 9.03 6.83
N ALA A 199 6.53 9.81 7.87
CA ALA A 199 7.48 10.20 8.90
C ALA A 199 7.99 8.98 9.68
N ALA A 200 7.11 8.05 10.08
CA ALA A 200 7.50 6.83 10.77
C ALA A 200 8.37 5.92 9.89
N TYR A 201 8.05 5.81 8.60
CA TYR A 201 8.89 5.11 7.63
C TYR A 201 10.28 5.75 7.54
N ALA A 202 10.34 7.06 7.33
CA ALA A 202 11.60 7.78 7.16
C ALA A 202 12.49 7.70 8.40
N GLN A 203 11.90 7.77 9.60
CA GLN A 203 12.63 7.62 10.85
C GLN A 203 13.26 6.23 10.98
N LEU A 204 12.49 5.17 10.72
CA LEU A 204 13.01 3.80 10.75
C LEU A 204 14.11 3.60 9.69
N ASP A 205 13.88 4.11 8.48
CA ASP A 205 14.84 4.01 7.39
C ASP A 205 16.15 4.73 7.72
N GLN A 206 16.08 5.93 8.29
CA GLN A 206 17.25 6.69 8.71
C GLN A 206 18.09 5.94 9.75
N ILE A 207 17.44 5.42 10.80
CA ILE A 207 18.13 4.69 11.88
C ILE A 207 18.79 3.40 11.36
N CYS A 208 18.16 2.74 10.38
CA CYS A 208 18.68 1.50 9.81
C CYS A 208 19.61 1.68 8.58
N SER A 209 19.78 2.91 8.11
CA SER A 209 20.62 3.25 6.93
C SER A 209 21.94 3.92 7.29
N THR A 210 22.16 4.29 8.56
CA THR A 210 23.48 4.75 9.01
C THR A 210 24.52 3.65 8.77
N LYS A 211 25.73 4.03 8.36
CA LYS A 211 26.89 3.16 8.19
C LYS A 211 28.06 3.81 8.89
#